data_AF-A0A3A9WA94-F1
#
_entry.id   AF-A0A3A9WA94-F1
#
_cell.length_a   1.000
_cell.length_b   1.000
_cell.length_c   1.000
_cell.angle_alpha   90.00
_cell.angle_beta   90.00
_cell.angle_gamma   90.00
#
_symmetry.space_group_name_H-M   'P 1'
#
loop_
_entity.id
_entity.type
_entity.pdbx_description
1 polymer ?
#
loop_
_entity_poly.entity_id
_entity_poly.type
_entity_poly.pdbx_seq_one_letter_code
_entity_poly.pdbx_strand_id
1 'polypeptide(L)'
;MAPSATVEHRALDGVAYHLAGGLDLTREATSVVEVVAEGRLYEFTSGPLGLADAVAASLGITAFDTELTFQGGTLRTVTTSEYDPQARQVESPTLVVWQGRRFSLVTRLYRAALTDVLLLLRTLGIAEHADGITLTPDNAAGTRWARPATVVKEVPGLGLVEMSRRTREHAAQLPPWQGASVAAGELFRDSLSDGRPFFVVSGADVWATIVPLADTDVERVPGLVDGLDLRAAG
;
A
#
# COMPACT_ATOMS: atom_id res chain seq x y z
N MET A 1 -31.70 5.57 4.23
CA MET A 1 -30.58 5.03 3.43
C MET A 1 -29.40 5.93 3.64
N ALA A 2 -28.29 5.42 4.17
CA ALA A 2 -27.02 6.15 4.12
C ALA A 2 -26.64 6.33 2.63
N PRO A 3 -26.07 7.49 2.23
CA PRO A 3 -25.59 7.66 0.87
C PRO A 3 -24.55 6.58 0.56
N SER A 4 -24.64 5.94 -0.60
CA SER A 4 -23.60 5.04 -1.08
C SER A 4 -22.33 5.86 -1.28
N ALA A 5 -21.29 5.58 -0.50
CA ALA A 5 -19.99 6.19 -0.70
C ALA A 5 -19.29 5.51 -1.88
N THR A 6 -18.57 6.28 -2.69
CA THR A 6 -17.74 5.77 -3.78
C THR A 6 -16.37 6.43 -3.68
N VAL A 7 -15.33 5.61 -3.75
CA VAL A 7 -13.93 6.08 -3.74
C VAL A 7 -13.12 5.33 -4.78
N GLU A 8 -12.10 6.01 -5.30
CA GLU A 8 -11.07 5.43 -6.17
C GLU A 8 -9.71 5.59 -5.50
N HIS A 9 -8.91 4.53 -5.55
CA HIS A 9 -7.56 4.50 -5.02
C HIS A 9 -6.60 3.99 -6.08
N ARG A 10 -5.62 4.81 -6.47
CA ARG A 10 -4.58 4.43 -7.41
C ARG A 10 -3.37 3.88 -6.68
N ALA A 11 -2.98 2.67 -7.05
CA ALA A 11 -1.81 2.00 -6.57
C ALA A 11 -0.55 2.44 -7.30
N LEU A 12 0.61 2.21 -6.66
CA LEU A 12 1.91 2.59 -7.19
C LEU A 12 2.24 1.93 -8.53
N ASP A 13 1.66 0.79 -8.85
CA ASP A 13 1.81 0.12 -10.16
C ASP A 13 0.85 0.61 -11.25
N GLY A 14 0.04 1.63 -10.96
CA GLY A 14 -0.89 2.24 -11.90
C GLY A 14 -2.33 1.76 -11.81
N VAL A 15 -2.61 0.67 -11.10
CA VAL A 15 -3.96 0.11 -10.96
C VAL A 15 -4.85 1.03 -10.13
N ALA A 16 -6.06 1.29 -10.61
CA ALA A 16 -7.09 1.95 -9.83
C ALA A 16 -8.04 0.90 -9.23
N TYR A 17 -8.28 0.97 -7.92
CA TYR A 17 -9.29 0.19 -7.22
C TYR A 17 -10.49 1.07 -6.92
N HIS A 18 -11.66 0.64 -7.37
CA HIS A 18 -12.94 1.28 -7.10
C HIS A 18 -13.64 0.51 -5.99
N LEU A 19 -14.10 1.27 -4.98
CA LEU A 19 -14.92 0.76 -3.89
C LEU A 19 -16.21 1.57 -3.83
N ALA A 20 -17.36 0.90 -3.81
CA ALA A 20 -18.64 1.54 -3.53
C ALA A 20 -19.55 0.66 -2.68
N GLY A 21 -20.36 1.26 -1.83
CA GLY A 21 -21.32 0.52 -1.00
C GLY A 21 -21.92 1.34 0.13
N GLY A 22 -22.64 0.66 1.03
CA GLY A 22 -23.27 1.28 2.21
C GLY A 22 -22.33 1.50 3.40
N LEU A 23 -21.03 1.31 3.21
CA LEU A 23 -19.98 1.48 4.24
C LEU A 23 -19.42 2.91 4.22
N ASP A 24 -18.83 3.34 5.33
CA ASP A 24 -18.04 4.56 5.36
C ASP A 24 -16.68 4.31 4.69
N LEU A 25 -16.49 4.85 3.49
CA LEU A 25 -15.26 4.70 2.71
C LEU A 25 -14.36 5.95 2.79
N THR A 26 -14.65 6.90 3.68
CA THR A 26 -13.99 8.22 3.69
C THR A 26 -12.58 8.22 4.27
N ARG A 27 -12.21 7.17 5.02
CA ARG A 27 -10.84 7.01 5.56
C ARG A 27 -9.81 7.02 4.44
N GLU A 28 -8.60 7.45 4.75
CA GLU A 28 -7.53 7.47 3.77
C GLU A 28 -7.01 6.06 3.46
N ALA A 29 -6.29 5.92 2.34
CA ALA A 29 -5.67 4.67 1.93
C ALA A 29 -4.18 4.90 1.63
N THR A 30 -3.37 3.86 1.84
CA THR A 30 -1.97 3.83 1.41
C THR A 30 -1.80 2.83 0.27
N SER A 31 -0.78 3.03 -0.57
CA SER A 31 -0.34 2.02 -1.53
C SER A 31 1.10 1.63 -1.25
N VAL A 32 1.37 0.33 -1.23
CA VAL A 32 2.71 -0.24 -0.98
C VAL A 32 3.13 -1.03 -2.21
N VAL A 33 4.40 -0.92 -2.59
CA VAL A 33 4.98 -1.74 -3.64
C VAL A 33 6.44 -2.04 -3.35
N GLU A 34 6.89 -3.17 -3.85
CA GLU A 34 8.31 -3.51 -3.85
C GLU A 34 8.87 -3.45 -5.27
N VAL A 35 10.04 -2.83 -5.39
CA VAL A 35 10.82 -2.78 -6.62
C VAL A 35 12.16 -3.47 -6.41
N VAL A 36 12.64 -4.13 -7.45
CA VAL A 36 14.01 -4.62 -7.53
C VAL A 36 14.82 -3.62 -8.36
N ALA A 37 15.89 -3.08 -7.79
CA ALA A 37 16.90 -2.29 -8.50
C ALA A 37 18.29 -2.78 -8.09
N GLU A 38 19.18 -2.96 -9.07
CA GLU A 38 20.55 -3.49 -8.82
C GLU A 38 20.59 -4.79 -7.98
N GLY A 39 19.58 -5.65 -8.15
CA GLY A 39 19.46 -6.91 -7.41
C GLY A 39 19.02 -6.76 -5.95
N ARG A 40 18.67 -5.55 -5.50
CA ARG A 40 18.17 -5.25 -4.15
C ARG A 40 16.69 -4.94 -4.18
N LEU A 41 15.99 -5.33 -3.12
CA LEU A 41 14.56 -5.06 -2.92
C LEU A 41 14.40 -3.72 -2.17
N TYR A 42 13.49 -2.88 -2.66
CA TYR A 42 13.14 -1.61 -2.04
C TYR A 42 11.62 -1.51 -1.93
N GLU A 43 11.14 -1.22 -0.71
CA GLU A 43 9.73 -0.96 -0.47
C GLU A 43 9.44 0.54 -0.55
N PHE A 44 8.36 0.86 -1.25
CA PHE A 44 7.83 2.20 -1.37
C PHE A 44 6.39 2.22 -0.88
N THR A 45 6.06 3.18 -0.02
CA THR A 45 4.70 3.41 0.43
C THR A 45 4.26 4.80 0.03
N SER A 46 3.11 4.93 -0.62
CA SER A 46 2.44 6.20 -0.84
C SER A 46 1.17 6.30 -0.04
N GLY A 47 0.71 7.53 0.15
CA GLY A 47 -0.54 7.81 0.82
C GLY A 47 -0.80 9.31 0.84
N PRO A 48 -1.73 9.76 1.69
CA PRO A 48 -2.09 11.16 1.84
C PRO A 48 -0.87 12.06 2.06
N LEU A 49 -1.04 13.35 1.81
CA LEU A 49 0.02 14.33 1.97
C LEU A 49 0.71 14.24 3.35
N GLY A 50 -0.09 14.01 4.40
CA GLY A 50 0.40 13.90 5.79
C GLY A 50 1.11 12.60 6.14
N LEU A 51 1.11 11.57 5.26
CA LEU A 51 1.77 10.29 5.55
C LEU A 51 3.26 10.49 5.85
N ALA A 52 3.96 11.28 5.04
CA ALA A 52 5.37 11.56 5.23
C ALA A 52 5.70 12.12 6.62
N ASP A 53 4.93 13.11 7.07
CA ASP A 53 5.15 13.75 8.36
C ASP A 53 4.75 12.81 9.51
N ALA A 54 3.72 11.97 9.33
CA ALA A 54 3.34 10.94 10.29
C ALA A 54 4.44 9.87 10.46
N VAL A 55 5.08 9.46 9.36
CA VAL A 55 6.22 8.52 9.39
C VAL A 55 7.46 9.17 10.01
N ALA A 56 7.76 10.42 9.68
CA ALA A 56 8.86 11.14 10.32
C ALA A 56 8.64 11.26 11.84
N ALA A 57 7.43 11.64 12.26
CA ALA A 57 7.08 11.77 13.67
C ALA A 57 7.16 10.45 14.44
N SER A 58 6.72 9.33 13.85
CA SER A 58 6.80 8.01 14.50
C SER A 58 8.24 7.53 14.69
N LEU A 59 9.17 8.01 13.87
CA LEU A 59 10.61 7.77 13.97
C LEU A 59 11.34 8.82 14.83
N GLY A 60 10.62 9.78 15.44
CA GLY A 60 11.21 10.85 16.25
C GLY A 60 12.00 11.89 15.45
N ILE A 61 11.79 11.96 14.14
CA ILE A 61 12.44 12.92 13.24
C ILE A 61 11.71 14.25 13.31
N THR A 62 12.45 15.31 13.67
CA THR A 62 11.90 16.68 13.76
C THR A 62 12.41 17.61 12.66
N ALA A 63 13.43 17.20 11.91
CA ALA A 63 14.01 17.96 10.80
C ALA A 63 14.57 17.02 9.74
N PHE A 64 14.61 17.50 8.49
CA PHE A 64 15.25 16.80 7.38
C PHE A 64 16.62 17.40 7.08
N ASP A 65 17.59 16.55 6.71
CA ASP A 65 18.96 16.95 6.36
C ASP A 65 19.02 17.65 5.00
N THR A 66 18.09 17.31 4.11
CA THR A 66 18.05 17.83 2.74
C THR A 66 16.61 18.03 2.31
N GLU A 67 16.40 19.09 1.53
CA GLU A 67 15.16 19.37 0.81
C GLU A 67 15.50 19.90 -0.59
N LEU A 68 14.92 19.32 -1.64
CA LEU A 68 15.14 19.75 -3.02
C LEU A 68 13.92 19.46 -3.92
N THR A 69 13.80 20.17 -5.04
CA THR A 69 12.79 19.86 -6.06
C THR A 69 13.18 18.63 -6.88
N PHE A 70 12.27 17.66 -7.00
CA PHE A 70 12.51 16.42 -7.74
C PHE A 70 11.21 15.90 -8.38
N GLN A 71 11.24 15.62 -9.68
CA GLN A 71 10.12 15.03 -10.45
C GLN A 71 8.75 15.68 -10.14
N GLY A 72 8.69 17.01 -10.11
CA GLY A 72 7.44 17.76 -9.89
C GLY A 72 6.97 17.86 -8.44
N GLY A 73 7.72 17.33 -7.47
CA GLY A 73 7.47 17.45 -6.04
C GLY A 73 8.72 17.88 -5.26
N THR A 74 8.65 17.75 -3.94
CA THR A 74 9.75 18.06 -3.01
C THR A 74 10.29 16.77 -2.42
N LEU A 75 11.57 16.49 -2.65
CA LEU A 75 12.29 15.39 -2.04
C LEU A 75 12.93 15.87 -0.73
N ARG A 76 12.66 15.17 0.37
CA ARG A 76 13.25 15.40 1.69
C ARG A 76 13.94 14.12 2.16
N THR A 77 15.13 14.22 2.73
CA THR A 77 15.86 13.06 3.26
C THR A 77 16.45 13.33 4.62
N VAL A 78 16.52 12.31 5.47
CA VAL A 78 17.18 12.36 6.77
C VAL A 78 17.79 11.01 7.11
N THR A 79 19.04 11.02 7.56
CA THR A 79 19.72 9.82 8.03
C THR A 79 19.68 9.79 9.55
N THR A 80 19.06 8.77 10.13
CA THR A 80 19.08 8.55 11.58
C THR A 80 20.11 7.50 11.97
N SER A 81 20.38 7.37 13.26
CA SER A 81 21.16 6.26 13.81
C SER A 81 20.26 5.49 14.77
N GLU A 82 20.11 4.19 14.52
CA GLU A 82 19.28 3.30 15.35
C GLU A 82 20.10 2.09 15.76
N TYR A 83 19.95 1.63 17.01
CA TYR A 83 20.55 0.37 17.43
C TYR A 83 19.56 -0.76 17.18
N ASP A 84 19.93 -1.72 16.34
CA ASP A 84 19.19 -2.96 16.17
C ASP A 84 19.64 -3.97 17.24
N PRO A 85 18.79 -4.31 18.23
CA PRO A 85 19.12 -5.30 19.25
C PRO A 85 19.20 -6.73 18.71
N GLN A 86 18.53 -7.04 17.59
CA GLN A 86 18.53 -8.38 16.99
C GLN A 86 19.86 -8.66 16.29
N ALA A 87 20.30 -7.76 15.40
CA ALA A 87 21.61 -7.85 14.76
C ALA A 87 22.77 -7.35 15.64
N ARG A 88 22.47 -6.74 16.79
CA ARG A 88 23.43 -6.12 17.73
C ARG A 88 24.35 -5.10 17.06
N GLN A 89 23.80 -4.34 16.12
CA GLN A 89 24.56 -3.36 15.34
C GLN A 89 23.87 -2.00 15.34
N VAL A 90 24.65 -0.94 15.14
CA VAL A 90 24.10 0.38 14.84
C VAL A 90 23.85 0.46 13.35
N GLU A 91 22.62 0.78 12.99
CA GLU A 91 22.19 1.01 11.62
C GLU A 91 22.07 2.51 11.36
N SER A 92 22.19 2.87 10.09
CA SER A 92 22.05 4.25 9.62
C SER A 92 21.05 4.30 8.46
N PRO A 93 19.76 4.17 8.77
CA PRO A 93 18.71 4.28 7.77
C PRO A 93 18.47 5.72 7.36
N THR A 94 18.27 5.91 6.07
CA THR A 94 17.83 7.15 5.44
C THR A 94 16.33 7.06 5.20
N LEU A 95 15.54 7.89 5.89
CA LEU A 95 14.15 8.12 5.50
C LEU A 95 14.17 9.04 4.27
N VAL A 96 13.51 8.60 3.21
CA VAL A 96 13.33 9.34 1.97
C VAL A 96 11.85 9.63 1.80
N VAL A 97 11.54 10.90 1.58
CA VAL A 97 10.18 11.39 1.39
C VAL A 97 10.14 12.16 0.08
N TRP A 98 9.25 11.78 -0.82
CA TRP A 98 8.81 12.64 -1.92
C TRP A 98 7.41 13.16 -1.60
N GLN A 99 7.22 14.47 -1.66
CA GLN A 99 5.95 15.13 -1.38
C GLN A 99 5.42 15.84 -2.63
N GLY A 100 4.22 15.42 -3.05
CA GLY A 100 3.45 16.06 -4.11
C GLY A 100 2.53 17.15 -3.58
N ARG A 101 1.41 17.37 -4.26
CA ARG A 101 0.39 18.35 -3.88
C ARG A 101 -0.67 17.77 -2.95
N ARG A 102 -1.00 16.48 -3.12
CA ARG A 102 -2.08 15.75 -2.45
C ARG A 102 -1.59 14.49 -1.75
N PHE A 103 -0.52 13.90 -2.26
CA PHE A 103 0.02 12.64 -1.80
C PHE A 103 1.50 12.76 -1.47
N SER A 104 2.00 11.81 -0.69
CA SER A 104 3.42 11.63 -0.41
C SER A 104 3.83 10.18 -0.66
N LEU A 105 5.11 9.98 -0.93
CA LEU A 105 5.77 8.70 -1.13
C LEU A 105 6.94 8.60 -0.17
N VAL A 106 7.08 7.48 0.52
CA VAL A 106 8.10 7.24 1.53
C VAL A 106 8.83 5.93 1.24
N THR A 107 10.12 5.89 1.55
CA THR A 107 10.92 4.66 1.62
C THR A 107 12.00 4.82 2.69
N ARG A 108 12.44 3.71 3.29
CA ARG A 108 13.63 3.66 4.16
C ARG A 108 14.74 2.91 3.45
N LEU A 109 15.90 3.53 3.35
CA LEU A 109 17.08 2.96 2.70
C LEU A 109 18.20 2.79 3.71
N TYR A 110 18.81 1.62 3.76
CA TYR A 110 19.92 1.36 4.67
C TYR A 110 21.26 1.62 3.98
N ARG A 111 22.11 2.44 4.62
CA ARG A 111 23.46 2.80 4.13
C ARG A 111 23.43 3.45 2.75
N ALA A 112 22.48 4.36 2.52
CA ALA A 112 22.34 5.08 1.25
C ALA A 112 22.70 6.55 1.42
N ALA A 113 23.63 7.04 0.59
CA ALA A 113 23.88 8.46 0.44
C ALA A 113 22.79 9.12 -0.42
N LEU A 114 22.66 10.45 -0.35
CA LEU A 114 21.70 11.21 -1.16
C LEU A 114 21.83 10.91 -2.66
N THR A 115 23.06 10.72 -3.16
CA THR A 115 23.29 10.36 -4.57
C THR A 115 22.66 9.02 -4.93
N ASP A 116 22.74 8.02 -4.04
CA ASP A 116 22.13 6.71 -4.25
C ASP A 116 20.61 6.82 -4.29
N VAL A 117 20.04 7.66 -3.40
CA VAL A 117 18.59 7.98 -3.40
C VAL A 117 18.17 8.57 -4.74
N LEU A 118 18.90 9.58 -5.22
CA LEU A 118 18.59 10.26 -6.48
C LEU A 118 18.73 9.31 -7.68
N LEU A 119 19.72 8.43 -7.69
CA LEU A 119 19.92 7.44 -8.75
C LEU A 119 18.76 6.44 -8.77
N LEU A 120 18.37 5.90 -7.62
CA LEU A 120 17.21 4.99 -7.50
C LEU A 120 15.91 5.67 -7.94
N LEU A 121 15.59 6.85 -7.42
CA LEU A 121 14.32 7.50 -7.74
C LEU A 121 14.22 7.95 -9.20
N ARG A 122 15.35 8.18 -9.88
CA ARG A 122 15.37 8.51 -11.31
C ARG A 122 14.90 7.36 -12.19
N THR A 123 15.02 6.12 -11.75
CA THR A 123 14.54 4.95 -12.48
C THR A 123 13.07 4.63 -12.21
N LEU A 124 12.37 5.41 -11.38
CA LEU A 124 11.03 5.09 -10.87
C LEU A 124 9.92 6.05 -11.31
N GLY A 125 10.14 6.92 -12.29
CA GLY A 125 9.14 7.82 -12.90
C GLY A 125 7.88 8.10 -12.06
N ILE A 126 7.98 9.06 -11.13
CA ILE A 126 6.92 9.40 -10.17
C ILE A 126 5.90 10.33 -10.84
N ALA A 127 4.63 9.96 -10.78
CA ALA A 127 3.52 10.81 -11.23
C ALA A 127 2.39 10.83 -10.20
N GLU A 128 1.91 12.02 -9.89
CA GLU A 128 0.78 12.24 -8.99
C GLU A 128 -0.53 12.40 -9.79
N HIS A 129 -1.57 11.72 -9.33
CA HIS A 129 -2.92 11.74 -9.90
C HIS A 129 -3.93 12.26 -8.87
N ALA A 130 -5.20 12.33 -9.26
CA ALA A 130 -6.26 12.77 -8.35
C ALA A 130 -6.53 11.76 -7.22
N ASP A 131 -6.20 10.49 -7.46
CA ASP A 131 -6.57 9.30 -6.70
C ASP A 131 -5.36 8.52 -6.15
N GLY A 132 -4.13 8.99 -6.38
CA GLY A 132 -2.91 8.40 -5.81
C GLY A 132 -1.62 8.76 -6.56
N ILE A 133 -0.56 8.01 -6.31
CA ILE A 133 0.75 8.13 -6.97
C ILE A 133 1.00 6.86 -7.80
N THR A 134 1.63 7.02 -8.96
CA THR A 134 2.17 5.91 -9.75
C THR A 134 3.68 6.02 -9.88
N LEU A 135 4.37 4.89 -9.90
CA LEU A 135 5.77 4.79 -10.29
C LEU A 135 5.85 4.07 -11.64
N THR A 136 6.86 4.42 -12.43
CA THR A 136 7.16 3.76 -13.71
C THR A 136 8.60 3.27 -13.69
N PRO A 137 8.84 2.02 -13.25
CA PRO A 137 10.17 1.41 -13.28
C PRO A 137 10.77 1.39 -14.70
N ASP A 138 12.00 1.88 -14.83
CA ASP A 138 12.80 1.75 -16.04
C ASP A 138 13.51 0.39 -16.07
N ASN A 139 12.89 -0.55 -16.78
CA ASN A 139 13.44 -1.89 -16.99
C ASN A 139 14.78 -1.86 -17.72
N ALA A 140 15.04 -0.88 -18.60
CA ALA A 140 16.32 -0.76 -19.30
C ALA A 140 17.44 -0.30 -18.36
N ALA A 141 17.10 0.46 -17.32
CA ALA A 141 17.97 0.81 -16.20
C ALA A 141 18.01 -0.29 -15.11
N GLY A 142 17.44 -1.47 -15.36
CA GLY A 142 17.48 -2.61 -14.43
C GLY A 142 16.54 -2.48 -13.22
N THR A 143 15.57 -1.58 -13.25
CA THR A 143 14.57 -1.41 -12.19
C THR A 143 13.24 -2.02 -12.61
N ARG A 144 12.64 -2.86 -11.77
CA ARG A 144 11.38 -3.57 -12.08
C ARG A 144 10.54 -3.82 -10.84
N TRP A 145 9.27 -4.13 -11.02
CA TRP A 145 8.41 -4.63 -9.95
C TRP A 145 8.90 -5.98 -9.41
N ALA A 146 8.85 -6.15 -8.09
CA ALA A 146 9.03 -7.44 -7.44
C ALA A 146 7.69 -8.21 -7.39
N ARG A 147 6.62 -7.48 -7.07
CA ARG A 147 5.22 -7.94 -6.99
C ARG A 147 4.27 -6.80 -7.37
N PRO A 148 2.99 -7.07 -7.67
CA PRO A 148 1.98 -6.03 -7.84
C PRO A 148 1.92 -5.11 -6.62
N ALA A 149 1.52 -3.86 -6.84
CA ALA A 149 1.29 -2.94 -5.74
C ALA A 149 0.01 -3.33 -5.00
N THR A 150 0.02 -3.07 -3.71
CA THR A 150 -1.09 -3.27 -2.80
C THR A 150 -1.66 -1.91 -2.41
N VAL A 151 -2.98 -1.81 -2.21
CA VAL A 151 -3.65 -0.68 -1.56
C VAL A 151 -4.24 -1.16 -0.24
N VAL A 152 -3.95 -0.45 0.84
CA VAL A 152 -4.43 -0.76 2.19
C VAL A 152 -5.32 0.38 2.68
N LYS A 153 -6.49 0.03 3.18
CA LYS A 153 -7.47 1.00 3.69
C LYS A 153 -8.18 0.45 4.92
N GLU A 154 -8.35 1.28 5.94
CA GLU A 154 -9.29 0.98 7.02
C GLU A 154 -10.72 1.38 6.62
N VAL A 155 -11.66 0.45 6.78
CA VAL A 155 -13.09 0.69 6.57
C VAL A 155 -13.82 0.44 7.91
N PRO A 156 -14.34 1.50 8.56
CA PRO A 156 -15.04 1.37 9.84
C PRO A 156 -16.15 0.32 9.80
N GLY A 157 -16.17 -0.56 10.80
CA GLY A 157 -17.11 -1.67 10.91
C GLY A 157 -16.86 -2.86 9.97
N LEU A 158 -15.89 -2.79 9.05
CA LEU A 158 -15.44 -3.90 8.21
C LEU A 158 -14.01 -4.36 8.55
N GLY A 159 -13.11 -3.43 8.86
CA GLY A 159 -11.72 -3.68 9.22
C GLY A 159 -10.71 -3.16 8.19
N LEU A 160 -9.52 -3.76 8.17
CA LEU A 160 -8.47 -3.44 7.21
C LEU A 160 -8.71 -4.19 5.91
N VAL A 161 -8.83 -3.46 4.80
CA VAL A 161 -8.99 -4.00 3.45
C VAL A 161 -7.69 -3.79 2.69
N GLU A 162 -7.03 -4.89 2.36
CA GLU A 162 -5.83 -4.94 1.55
C GLU A 162 -6.20 -5.42 0.15
N MET A 163 -5.91 -4.65 -0.89
CA MET A 163 -6.30 -4.93 -2.29
C MET A 163 -5.07 -5.00 -3.18
N SER A 164 -5.04 -5.97 -4.08
CA SER A 164 -4.00 -6.10 -5.11
C SER A 164 -4.59 -6.71 -6.39
N ARG A 165 -3.82 -6.70 -7.49
CA ARG A 165 -4.20 -7.49 -8.67
C ARG A 165 -4.20 -8.97 -8.30
N ARG A 166 -5.15 -9.72 -8.84
CA ARG A 166 -5.12 -11.17 -8.72
C ARG A 166 -3.89 -11.74 -9.44
N THR A 167 -3.14 -12.61 -8.75
CA THR A 167 -1.98 -13.32 -9.31
C THR A 167 -2.22 -14.83 -9.31
N ARG A 168 -1.33 -15.59 -9.94
CA ARG A 168 -1.39 -17.06 -9.90
C ARG A 168 -1.07 -17.60 -8.51
N GLU A 169 -0.16 -16.93 -7.81
CA GLU A 169 0.24 -17.25 -6.44
C GLU A 169 -0.96 -17.12 -5.49
N HIS A 170 -1.77 -16.07 -5.62
CA HIS A 170 -3.03 -15.93 -4.89
C HIS A 170 -3.98 -17.09 -5.15
N ALA A 171 -4.19 -17.45 -6.41
CA ALA A 171 -5.08 -18.56 -6.76
C ALA A 171 -4.58 -19.91 -6.21
N ALA A 172 -3.26 -20.11 -6.10
CA ALA A 172 -2.67 -21.32 -5.54
C ALA A 172 -2.82 -21.42 -4.00
N GLN A 173 -3.07 -20.30 -3.32
CA GLN A 173 -3.31 -20.25 -1.87
C GLN A 173 -4.76 -20.49 -1.49
N LEU A 174 -5.69 -20.46 -2.46
CA LEU A 174 -7.09 -20.68 -2.17
C LEU A 174 -7.35 -22.14 -1.75
N PRO A 175 -8.27 -22.35 -0.81
CA PRO A 175 -8.77 -23.68 -0.52
C PRO A 175 -9.34 -24.37 -1.77
N PRO A 176 -9.32 -25.71 -1.82
CA PRO A 176 -9.80 -26.46 -2.98
C PRO A 176 -11.34 -26.50 -3.11
N TRP A 177 -12.08 -25.93 -2.15
CA TRP A 177 -13.54 -25.84 -2.18
C TRP A 177 -14.00 -24.46 -2.68
N GLN A 178 -15.24 -24.38 -3.14
CA GLN A 178 -15.82 -23.14 -3.65
C GLN A 178 -16.08 -22.13 -2.52
N GLY A 179 -15.82 -20.85 -2.78
CA GLY A 179 -16.12 -19.77 -1.85
C GLY A 179 -17.62 -19.41 -1.84
N ALA A 180 -18.03 -18.56 -0.89
CA ALA A 180 -19.36 -17.97 -0.92
C ALA A 180 -19.44 -16.93 -2.04
N SER A 181 -20.47 -16.99 -2.88
CA SER A 181 -20.66 -15.99 -3.95
C SER A 181 -20.99 -14.63 -3.34
N VAL A 182 -20.27 -13.59 -3.75
CA VAL A 182 -20.50 -12.19 -3.42
C VAL A 182 -20.42 -11.33 -4.68
N ALA A 183 -20.92 -10.09 -4.64
CA ALA A 183 -20.89 -9.18 -5.79
C ALA A 183 -19.50 -9.05 -6.46
N ALA A 184 -18.42 -9.05 -5.65
CA ALA A 184 -17.05 -8.88 -6.12
C ALA A 184 -16.34 -10.19 -6.53
N GLY A 185 -16.99 -11.36 -6.43
CA GLY A 185 -16.40 -12.67 -6.76
C GLY A 185 -16.72 -13.75 -5.72
N GLU A 186 -15.70 -14.47 -5.27
CA GLU A 186 -15.83 -15.50 -4.24
C GLU A 186 -15.22 -15.05 -2.92
N LEU A 187 -15.94 -15.26 -1.82
CA LEU A 187 -15.51 -14.97 -0.45
C LEU A 187 -15.08 -16.25 0.27
N PHE A 188 -13.88 -16.22 0.82
CA PHE A 188 -13.30 -17.27 1.66
C PHE A 188 -13.08 -16.72 3.06
N ARG A 189 -13.12 -17.61 4.06
CA ARG A 189 -12.80 -17.32 5.46
C ARG A 189 -11.69 -18.27 5.91
N ASP A 190 -10.70 -17.71 6.58
CA ASP A 190 -9.61 -18.47 7.20
C ASP A 190 -9.19 -17.78 8.51
N SER A 191 -8.15 -18.27 9.18
CA SER A 191 -7.66 -17.77 10.47
C SER A 191 -6.17 -17.45 10.44
N LEU A 192 -5.79 -16.33 11.05
CA LEU A 192 -4.41 -15.97 11.32
C LEU A 192 -3.79 -16.95 12.33
N SER A 193 -2.47 -16.90 12.49
CA SER A 193 -1.73 -17.74 13.44
C SER A 193 -2.15 -17.55 14.90
N ASP A 194 -2.73 -16.40 15.24
CA ASP A 194 -3.29 -16.09 16.56
C ASP A 194 -4.77 -16.48 16.72
N GLY A 195 -5.34 -17.16 15.71
CA GLY A 195 -6.73 -17.64 15.70
C GLY A 195 -7.77 -16.59 15.30
N ARG A 196 -7.38 -15.33 15.03
CA ARG A 196 -8.33 -14.32 14.55
C ARG A 196 -8.74 -14.61 13.10
N PRO A 197 -10.02 -14.44 12.75
CA PRO A 197 -10.47 -14.69 11.40
C PRO A 197 -9.98 -13.59 10.45
N PHE A 198 -9.73 -13.97 9.20
CA PHE A 198 -9.63 -13.04 8.08
C PHE A 198 -10.45 -13.57 6.91
N PHE A 199 -10.77 -12.68 5.97
CA PHE A 199 -11.56 -13.02 4.80
C PHE A 199 -10.79 -12.67 3.53
N VAL A 200 -11.05 -13.42 2.47
CA VAL A 200 -10.45 -13.18 1.16
C VAL A 200 -11.55 -13.10 0.13
N VAL A 201 -11.56 -12.00 -0.63
CA VAL A 201 -12.36 -11.84 -1.85
C VAL A 201 -11.47 -12.14 -3.04
N SER A 202 -11.81 -13.19 -3.79
CA SER A 202 -11.17 -13.55 -5.05
C SER A 202 -12.08 -13.16 -6.22
N GLY A 203 -11.79 -12.02 -6.84
CA GLY A 203 -12.48 -11.54 -8.05
C GLY A 203 -11.78 -12.00 -9.33
N ALA A 204 -12.26 -11.52 -10.48
CA ALA A 204 -11.61 -11.75 -11.76
C ALA A 204 -10.23 -11.06 -11.82
N ASP A 205 -10.19 -9.77 -11.49
CA ASP A 205 -8.99 -8.93 -11.61
C ASP A 205 -8.47 -8.42 -10.25
N VAL A 206 -9.28 -8.52 -9.20
CA VAL A 206 -8.97 -8.05 -7.85
C VAL A 206 -8.81 -9.22 -6.88
N TRP A 207 -7.84 -9.10 -6.00
CA TRP A 207 -7.71 -9.89 -4.79
C TRP A 207 -7.81 -8.94 -3.60
N ALA A 208 -8.67 -9.23 -2.63
CA ALA A 208 -8.72 -8.46 -1.40
C ALA A 208 -8.71 -9.34 -0.16
N THR A 209 -7.84 -8.98 0.79
CA THR A 209 -7.80 -9.56 2.13
C THR A 209 -8.45 -8.58 3.10
N ILE A 210 -9.39 -9.06 3.91
CA ILE A 210 -10.10 -8.28 4.91
C ILE A 210 -9.73 -8.82 6.28
N VAL A 211 -9.12 -7.97 7.10
CA VAL A 211 -8.76 -8.28 8.48
C VAL A 211 -9.67 -7.48 9.41
N PRO A 212 -10.68 -8.11 10.03
CA PRO A 212 -11.53 -7.47 11.03
C PRO A 212 -10.73 -6.78 12.13
N LEU A 213 -11.10 -5.55 12.45
CA LEU A 213 -10.54 -4.78 13.56
C LEU A 213 -11.46 -4.86 14.79
N ALA A 214 -11.07 -4.21 15.89
CA ALA A 214 -11.77 -4.31 17.17
C ALA A 214 -13.25 -3.84 17.13
N ASP A 215 -13.60 -2.97 16.19
CA ASP A 215 -14.95 -2.44 15.95
C ASP A 215 -15.77 -3.28 14.95
N THR A 216 -15.19 -4.35 14.41
CA THR A 216 -15.84 -5.17 13.38
C THR A 216 -16.63 -6.32 14.00
N ASP A 217 -17.93 -6.40 13.67
CA ASP A 217 -18.74 -7.59 13.93
C ASP A 217 -18.45 -8.65 12.86
N VAL A 218 -17.61 -9.63 13.21
CA VAL A 218 -17.12 -10.68 12.31
C VAL A 218 -18.25 -11.42 11.59
N GLU A 219 -19.36 -11.68 12.28
CA GLU A 219 -20.48 -12.45 11.70
C GLU A 219 -21.23 -11.66 10.63
N ARG A 220 -21.09 -10.33 10.60
CA ARG A 220 -21.67 -9.45 9.58
C ARG A 220 -20.79 -9.26 8.36
N VAL A 221 -19.50 -9.58 8.44
CA VAL A 221 -18.53 -9.35 7.36
C VAL A 221 -19.00 -9.92 6.02
N PRO A 222 -19.49 -11.18 5.91
CA PRO A 222 -19.95 -11.70 4.63
C PRO A 222 -21.04 -10.85 3.97
N GLY A 223 -22.03 -10.37 4.75
CA GLY A 223 -23.09 -9.52 4.23
C GLY A 223 -22.62 -8.10 3.89
N LEU A 224 -21.64 -7.58 4.61
CA LEU A 224 -21.03 -6.27 4.29
C LEU A 224 -20.21 -6.34 3.00
N VAL A 225 -19.49 -7.44 2.78
CA VAL A 225 -18.70 -7.69 1.57
C VAL A 225 -19.60 -7.93 0.36
N ASP A 226 -20.72 -8.64 0.52
CA ASP A 226 -21.69 -8.82 -0.56
C ASP A 226 -22.30 -7.48 -1.03
N GLY A 227 -22.44 -6.51 -0.11
CA GLY A 227 -22.88 -5.15 -0.41
C GLY A 227 -21.78 -4.20 -0.93
N LEU A 228 -20.54 -4.68 -1.09
CA LEU A 228 -19.40 -3.88 -1.55
C LEU A 228 -19.13 -4.15 -3.04
N ASP A 229 -19.29 -3.13 -3.88
CA ASP A 229 -18.77 -3.14 -5.25
C ASP A 229 -17.26 -2.86 -5.19
N LEU A 230 -16.48 -3.92 -5.37
CA LEU A 230 -15.02 -3.87 -5.42
C LEU A 230 -14.54 -4.34 -6.79
N ARG A 231 -13.83 -3.45 -7.50
CA ARG A 231 -13.32 -3.73 -8.84
C ARG A 231 -11.99 -3.02 -9.10
N ALA A 232 -11.16 -3.62 -9.95
CA ALA A 232 -9.90 -3.03 -10.41
C ALA A 232 -10.05 -2.53 -11.86
N ALA A 233 -9.39 -1.43 -12.18
CA ALA A 233 -9.28 -0.88 -13.53
C ALA A 233 -7.83 -0.45 -13.79
N GLY A 234 -7.24 -0.93 -14.89
CA GLY A 234 -5.86 -0.60 -15.24
C GLY A 234 -5.24 -1.54 -16.27
#